data_AF-A0A6P4IPP5-F1
#
_entry.id   AF-A0A6P4IPP5-F1
#
_cell.length_a   1.000
_cell.length_b   1.000
_cell.length_c   1.000
_cell.angle_alpha   90.00
_cell.angle_beta   90.00
_cell.angle_gamma   90.00
#
_symmetry.space_group_name_H-M   'P 1'
#
loop_
_entity.id
_entity.type
_entity.pdbx_description
1 polymer ?
#
loop_
_entity_poly.entity_id
_entity_poly.type
_entity_poly.pdbx_seq_one_letter_code
_entity_poly.pdbx_strand_id
1 'polypeptide(L)'
;MNIKMLHELPELPLLEKLKILNIPIENYYHIHKFKNLVKLEIRCWSLTKHVIDVFALCAPLKKLQILALQGVRIIASEETKIHLPVLQLKKLSIICAQFNSHAEVQRLILSQGKSLESLLYDCELVTYRNEDFLEVIRTCRNLRFFELPSRGVVFDLEFVEEIVDILRQNGVTQDNPFLLGASNYHRYTELEKWLKCSTSPKLIKPDCFPSRYN
;
A
#
# COMPACT_ATOMS: atom_id res chain seq x y z
N MET A 1 27.01 -7.59 11.13
CA MET A 1 26.47 -8.87 10.63
C MET A 1 26.68 -8.87 9.12
N ASN A 2 27.53 -9.76 8.61
CA ASN A 2 27.89 -9.83 7.19
C ASN A 2 26.62 -9.92 6.34
N ILE A 3 26.37 -8.91 5.50
CA ILE A 3 25.29 -8.93 4.53
C ILE A 3 25.70 -10.00 3.52
N LYS A 4 25.21 -11.23 3.69
CA LYS A 4 25.23 -12.20 2.59
C LYS A 4 24.54 -11.51 1.43
N MET A 5 25.32 -11.14 0.42
CA MET A 5 24.79 -10.38 -0.70
C MET A 5 23.78 -11.30 -1.40
N LEU A 6 22.65 -10.75 -1.85
CA LEU A 6 21.55 -11.59 -2.33
C LEU A 6 22.00 -12.54 -3.45
N HIS A 7 23.02 -12.18 -4.24
CA HIS A 7 23.59 -13.04 -5.27
C HIS A 7 24.22 -14.34 -4.75
N GLU A 8 24.76 -14.34 -3.54
CA GLU A 8 25.45 -15.51 -2.93
C GLU A 8 24.47 -16.61 -2.47
N LEU A 9 23.19 -16.27 -2.30
CA LEU A 9 22.19 -17.27 -1.94
C LEU A 9 22.00 -18.26 -3.10
N PRO A 10 21.85 -19.56 -2.85
CA PRO A 10 21.45 -20.49 -3.90
C PRO A 10 20.06 -20.10 -4.44
N GLU A 11 19.69 -20.64 -5.59
CA GLU A 11 18.28 -20.63 -5.98
C GLU A 11 17.48 -21.41 -4.93
N LEU A 12 16.45 -20.76 -4.38
CA LEU A 12 15.57 -21.35 -3.38
C LEU A 12 14.19 -21.50 -4.03
N PRO A 13 13.96 -22.55 -4.83
CA PRO A 13 12.74 -22.67 -5.62
C PRO A 13 11.48 -22.77 -4.76
N LEU A 14 11.58 -23.18 -3.50
CA LEU A 14 10.44 -23.26 -2.57
C LEU A 14 10.25 -21.98 -1.73
N LEU A 15 11.06 -20.94 -1.95
CA LEU A 15 10.96 -19.71 -1.16
C LEU A 15 9.74 -18.89 -1.57
N GLU A 16 8.76 -18.82 -0.68
CA GLU A 16 7.53 -18.03 -0.89
C GLU A 16 7.53 -16.68 -0.18
N LYS A 17 8.41 -16.50 0.82
CA LYS A 17 8.45 -15.29 1.65
C LYS A 17 9.88 -14.80 1.76
N LEU A 18 10.11 -13.54 1.40
CA LEU A 18 11.41 -12.90 1.53
C LEU A 18 11.27 -11.57 2.24
N LYS A 19 12.08 -11.39 3.28
CA LYS A 19 12.22 -10.15 4.02
C LYS A 19 13.66 -9.67 3.91
N ILE A 20 13.82 -8.45 3.46
CA ILE A 20 15.09 -7.79 3.20
C ILE A 20 15.20 -6.56 4.08
N LEU A 21 16.33 -6.46 4.78
CA LEU A 21 16.63 -5.37 5.69
C LEU A 21 17.97 -4.75 5.29
N ASN A 22 17.98 -3.46 4.94
CA ASN A 22 19.20 -2.65 4.76
C ASN A 22 20.27 -3.27 3.85
N ILE A 23 19.89 -3.82 2.69
CA ILE A 23 20.86 -4.30 1.70
C ILE A 23 21.23 -3.18 0.71
N PRO A 24 22.43 -3.22 0.10
CA PRO A 24 22.81 -2.27 -0.95
C PRO A 24 21.85 -2.32 -2.15
N ILE A 25 21.60 -1.17 -2.78
CA ILE A 25 20.60 -0.98 -3.85
C ILE A 25 20.82 -1.91 -5.06
N GLU A 26 22.08 -2.15 -5.41
CA GLU A 26 22.51 -3.03 -6.49
C GLU A 26 22.06 -4.49 -6.30
N ASN A 27 21.74 -4.90 -5.06
CA ASN A 27 21.33 -6.26 -4.79
C ASN A 27 19.84 -6.53 -5.06
N TYR A 28 19.00 -5.50 -5.18
CA TYR A 28 17.55 -5.72 -5.31
C TYR A 28 17.21 -6.55 -6.55
N TYR A 29 17.93 -6.39 -7.66
CA TYR A 29 17.69 -7.16 -8.89
C TYR A 29 17.90 -8.67 -8.71
N HIS A 30 18.69 -9.11 -7.72
CA HIS A 30 18.85 -10.53 -7.43
C HIS A 30 17.60 -11.17 -6.81
N ILE A 31 16.59 -10.38 -6.41
CA ILE A 31 15.29 -10.90 -5.98
C ILE A 31 14.62 -11.71 -7.09
N HIS A 32 14.91 -11.41 -8.37
CA HIS A 32 14.31 -12.05 -9.54
C HIS A 32 14.52 -13.57 -9.59
N LYS A 33 15.54 -14.11 -8.90
CA LYS A 33 15.77 -15.56 -8.85
C LYS A 33 14.72 -16.32 -8.01
N PHE A 34 14.00 -15.63 -7.13
CA PHE A 34 12.98 -16.23 -6.28
C PHE A 34 11.59 -16.16 -6.95
N LYS A 35 11.42 -16.90 -8.05
CA LYS A 35 10.21 -16.85 -8.90
C LYS A 35 8.90 -17.25 -8.19
N ASN A 36 9.00 -17.96 -7.07
CA ASN A 36 7.85 -18.45 -6.31
C ASN A 36 7.45 -17.54 -5.13
N LEU A 37 8.03 -16.34 -5.03
CA LEU A 37 7.66 -15.39 -3.98
C LEU A 37 6.19 -14.99 -4.05
N VAL A 38 5.53 -15.14 -2.90
CA VAL A 38 4.17 -14.70 -2.61
C VAL A 38 4.19 -13.42 -1.74
N LYS A 39 5.18 -13.31 -0.83
CA LYS A 39 5.38 -12.13 0.04
C LYS A 39 6.80 -11.58 -0.11
N LEU A 40 6.89 -10.29 -0.43
CA LEU A 40 8.14 -9.53 -0.43
C LEU A 40 8.03 -8.35 0.53
N GLU A 41 9.01 -8.25 1.42
CA GLU A 41 9.12 -7.15 2.38
C GLU A 41 10.51 -6.54 2.27
N ILE A 42 10.59 -5.25 1.94
CA ILE A 42 11.83 -4.50 1.85
C ILE A 42 11.75 -3.37 2.88
N ARG A 43 12.69 -3.37 3.82
CA ARG A 43 12.82 -2.26 4.78
C ARG A 43 14.21 -1.66 4.70
N CYS A 44 14.24 -0.35 4.52
CA CYS A 44 15.44 0.44 4.65
C CYS A 44 15.30 1.49 5.76
N TRP A 45 16.31 1.54 6.61
CA TRP A 45 16.43 2.43 7.77
C TRP A 45 17.62 3.37 7.61
N SER A 46 18.38 3.23 6.52
CA SER A 46 19.57 4.04 6.28
C SER A 46 19.20 5.44 5.81
N LEU A 47 20.09 6.40 6.09
CA LEU A 47 20.01 7.77 5.55
C LEU A 47 20.25 7.81 4.03
N THR A 48 20.82 6.75 3.44
CA THR A 48 20.99 6.66 1.99
C THR A 48 19.63 6.41 1.33
N LYS A 49 19.33 7.20 0.29
CA LYS A 49 18.05 7.10 -0.43
C LYS A 49 18.03 5.84 -1.28
N HIS A 50 17.38 4.77 -0.81
CA HIS A 50 17.15 3.58 -1.64
C HIS A 50 16.04 3.87 -2.62
N VAL A 51 16.44 4.11 -3.86
CA VAL A 51 15.52 4.34 -4.98
C VAL A 51 15.22 3.00 -5.64
N ILE A 52 13.95 2.64 -5.80
CA ILE A 52 13.55 1.36 -6.37
C ILE A 52 12.50 1.60 -7.45
N ASP A 53 12.76 1.08 -8.64
CA ASP A 53 11.72 0.85 -9.62
C ASP A 53 10.93 -0.41 -9.23
N VAL A 54 9.82 -0.19 -8.53
CA VAL A 54 9.01 -1.29 -7.97
C VAL A 54 8.38 -2.12 -9.08
N PHE A 55 8.04 -1.50 -10.21
CA PHE A 55 7.45 -2.20 -11.35
C PHE A 55 8.48 -3.13 -11.98
N ALA A 56 9.69 -2.63 -12.27
CA ALA A 56 10.76 -3.46 -12.82
C ALA A 56 11.15 -4.59 -11.86
N LEU A 57 11.26 -4.29 -10.56
CA LEU A 57 11.63 -5.27 -9.53
C LEU A 57 10.59 -6.39 -9.38
N CYS A 58 9.31 -6.06 -9.45
CA CYS A 58 8.22 -7.02 -9.25
C CYS A 58 7.77 -7.70 -10.54
N ALA A 59 8.12 -7.17 -11.72
CA ALA A 59 7.71 -7.71 -13.02
C ALA A 59 7.93 -9.23 -13.18
N PRO A 60 9.06 -9.83 -12.74
CA PRO A 60 9.26 -11.28 -12.85
C PRO A 60 8.58 -12.10 -11.73
N LEU A 61 8.08 -11.46 -10.67
CA LEU A 61 7.51 -12.11 -9.49
C LEU A 61 6.02 -12.39 -9.66
N LYS A 62 5.68 -13.28 -10.60
CA LYS A 62 4.28 -13.52 -11.03
C LYS A 62 3.34 -14.04 -9.94
N LYS A 63 3.87 -14.64 -8.87
CA LYS A 63 3.09 -15.16 -7.73
C LYS A 63 2.94 -14.15 -6.58
N LEU A 64 3.55 -12.97 -6.71
CA LEU A 64 3.58 -11.98 -5.63
C LEU A 64 2.18 -11.44 -5.37
N GLN A 65 1.74 -11.57 -4.11
CA GLN A 65 0.44 -11.10 -3.64
C GLN A 65 0.56 -10.07 -2.52
N ILE A 66 1.68 -10.06 -1.80
CA ILE A 66 1.91 -9.18 -0.67
C ILE A 66 3.23 -8.44 -0.88
N LEU A 67 3.14 -7.12 -0.95
CA LEU A 67 4.30 -6.23 -1.06
C LEU A 67 4.31 -5.24 0.10
N ALA A 68 5.40 -5.21 0.84
CA ALA A 68 5.62 -4.23 1.91
C ALA A 68 6.94 -3.49 1.66
N LEU A 69 6.84 -2.17 1.56
CA LEU A 69 7.95 -1.26 1.26
C LEU A 69 8.08 -0.25 2.41
N GLN A 70 9.22 -0.26 3.09
CA GLN A 70 9.49 0.68 4.17
C GLN A 70 10.79 1.44 3.92
N GLY A 71 10.74 2.77 3.97
CA GLY A 71 11.91 3.64 3.85
C GLY A 71 12.58 3.62 2.48
N VAL A 72 11.82 3.31 1.42
CA VAL A 72 12.29 3.33 0.02
C VAL A 72 11.63 4.46 -0.76
N ARG A 73 12.33 4.99 -1.76
CA ARG A 73 11.80 5.91 -2.75
C ARG A 73 11.39 5.14 -4.00
N ILE A 74 10.10 5.13 -4.31
CA ILE A 74 9.49 4.50 -5.48
C ILE A 74 9.66 5.42 -6.69
N ILE A 75 10.12 4.83 -7.79
CA ILE A 75 10.17 5.45 -9.11
C ILE A 75 9.55 4.50 -10.14
N ALA A 76 9.29 5.02 -11.34
CA ALA A 76 9.07 4.22 -12.54
C ALA A 76 10.04 4.70 -13.61
N SER A 77 10.82 3.77 -14.17
CA SER A 77 11.58 3.97 -15.41
C SER A 77 10.66 4.27 -16.59
N GLU A 78 11.19 4.89 -17.65
CA GLU A 78 10.42 5.16 -18.87
C GLU A 78 9.78 3.89 -19.48
N GLU A 79 10.47 2.75 -19.39
CA GLU A 79 9.96 1.46 -19.85
C GLU A 79 8.72 1.00 -19.06
N THR A 80 8.74 1.16 -17.74
CA THR A 80 7.62 0.77 -16.86
C THR A 80 6.47 1.76 -16.88
N LYS A 81 6.69 3.00 -17.31
CA LYS A 81 5.62 3.98 -17.59
C LYS A 81 4.75 3.57 -18.77
N ILE A 82 5.33 2.89 -19.77
CA ILE A 82 4.64 2.48 -20.99
C ILE A 82 3.99 1.10 -20.80
N HIS A 83 4.67 0.19 -20.10
CA HIS A 83 4.19 -1.17 -19.86
C HIS A 83 4.18 -1.50 -18.38
N LEU A 84 3.07 -1.16 -17.73
CA LEU A 84 2.81 -1.54 -16.34
C LEU A 84 2.69 -3.06 -16.23
N PRO A 85 3.58 -3.73 -15.47
CA PRO A 85 3.41 -5.15 -15.21
C PRO A 85 2.10 -5.36 -14.45
N VAL A 86 1.29 -6.32 -14.91
CA VAL A 86 0.09 -6.74 -14.18
C VAL A 86 0.54 -7.51 -12.95
N LEU A 87 0.70 -6.78 -11.83
CA LEU A 87 0.80 -7.38 -10.51
C LEU A 87 -0.63 -7.71 -10.04
N GLN A 88 -0.76 -8.77 -9.25
CA GLN A 88 -2.03 -9.16 -8.61
C GLN A 88 -1.88 -9.05 -7.10
N LEU A 89 -1.43 -7.88 -6.63
CA LEU A 89 -1.26 -7.65 -5.21
C LEU A 89 -2.61 -7.62 -4.52
N LYS A 90 -2.74 -8.42 -3.47
CA LYS A 90 -3.85 -8.39 -2.51
C LYS A 90 -3.58 -7.44 -1.37
N LYS A 91 -2.32 -7.33 -0.96
CA LYS A 91 -1.89 -6.45 0.13
C LYS A 91 -0.70 -5.60 -0.30
N LEU A 92 -0.84 -4.29 -0.13
CA LEU A 92 0.21 -3.32 -0.38
C LEU A 92 0.42 -2.47 0.88
N SER A 93 1.66 -2.43 1.36
CA SER A 93 2.07 -1.55 2.45
C SER A 93 3.22 -0.67 1.96
N ILE A 94 3.06 0.64 2.07
CA ILE A 94 4.06 1.64 1.71
C ILE A 94 4.20 2.56 2.91
N ILE A 95 5.32 2.43 3.61
CA ILE A 95 5.69 3.26 4.76
C ILE A 95 6.91 4.06 4.37
N CYS A 96 6.75 5.36 4.17
CA CYS A 96 7.78 6.21 3.60
C CYS A 96 8.16 7.32 4.59
N ALA A 97 9.47 7.46 4.81
CA ALA A 97 10.07 8.64 5.44
C ALA A 97 10.81 9.53 4.41
N GLN A 98 10.70 9.21 3.11
CA GLN A 98 11.42 9.88 2.03
C GLN A 98 10.45 10.48 1.01
N PHE A 99 10.82 11.57 0.34
CA PHE A 99 9.98 12.15 -0.72
C PHE A 99 9.77 11.16 -1.87
N ASN A 100 8.56 10.62 -1.94
CA ASN A 100 8.05 9.86 -3.07
C ASN A 100 7.31 10.78 -4.03
N SER A 101 7.36 10.43 -5.32
CA SER A 101 6.46 11.06 -6.27
C SER A 101 5.04 10.55 -6.01
N HIS A 102 4.12 11.44 -5.63
CA HIS A 102 2.71 11.11 -5.43
C HIS A 102 2.14 10.36 -6.64
N ALA A 103 2.44 10.83 -7.85
CA ALA A 103 1.99 10.22 -9.09
C ALA A 103 2.46 8.77 -9.26
N GLU A 104 3.68 8.44 -8.82
CA GLU A 104 4.22 7.09 -8.95
C GLU A 104 3.62 6.12 -7.93
N VAL A 105 3.43 6.60 -6.70
CA VAL A 105 2.75 5.83 -5.65
C VAL A 105 1.29 5.59 -6.01
N GLN A 106 0.58 6.64 -6.43
CA GLN A 106 -0.81 6.55 -6.86
C GLN A 106 -0.95 5.59 -8.05
N ARG A 107 -0.05 5.67 -9.06
CA ARG A 107 -0.03 4.73 -10.18
C ARG A 107 0.17 3.28 -9.71
N LEU A 108 1.09 3.04 -8.78
CA LEU A 108 1.30 1.71 -8.21
C LEU A 108 0.02 1.19 -7.54
N ILE A 109 -0.63 1.99 -6.69
CA ILE A 109 -1.86 1.60 -6.01
C ILE A 109 -2.98 1.29 -7.03
N LEU A 110 -3.27 2.22 -7.93
CA LEU A 110 -4.39 2.10 -8.89
C LEU A 110 -4.19 0.96 -9.89
N SER A 111 -2.94 0.63 -10.23
CA SER A 111 -2.65 -0.53 -11.08
C SER A 111 -3.09 -1.87 -10.46
N GLN A 112 -3.38 -1.90 -9.15
CA GLN A 112 -3.85 -3.09 -8.42
C GLN A 112 -5.38 -3.14 -8.26
N GLY A 113 -6.15 -2.28 -8.96
CA GLY A 113 -7.59 -2.10 -8.73
C GLY A 113 -8.45 -3.36 -8.74
N LYS A 114 -8.03 -4.41 -9.48
CA LYS A 114 -8.77 -5.68 -9.56
C LYS A 114 -8.51 -6.62 -8.39
N SER A 115 -7.38 -6.50 -7.69
CA SER A 115 -6.94 -7.50 -6.71
C SER A 115 -6.71 -6.95 -5.31
N LEU A 116 -6.54 -5.64 -5.16
CA LEU A 116 -6.15 -5.05 -3.88
C LEU A 116 -7.28 -5.15 -2.86
N GLU A 117 -6.99 -5.81 -1.74
CA GLU A 117 -7.90 -6.04 -0.61
C GLU A 117 -7.49 -5.22 0.62
N SER A 118 -6.19 -4.92 0.76
CA SER A 118 -5.62 -4.20 1.90
C SER A 118 -4.56 -3.21 1.45
N LEU A 119 -4.71 -1.96 1.86
CA LEU A 119 -3.76 -0.88 1.62
C LEU A 119 -3.33 -0.26 2.95
N LEU A 120 -2.02 -0.23 3.21
CA LEU A 120 -1.43 0.61 4.23
C LEU A 120 -0.58 1.65 3.51
N TYR A 121 -0.97 2.92 3.63
CA TYR A 121 -0.19 4.01 3.05
C TYR A 121 0.13 5.06 4.11
N ASP A 122 1.37 5.07 4.57
CA ASP A 122 1.86 6.05 5.52
C ASP A 122 3.13 6.71 4.98
N CYS A 123 2.97 7.92 4.44
CA CYS A 123 4.08 8.67 3.85
C CYS A 123 3.95 10.12 4.32
N GLU A 124 4.76 10.50 5.31
CA GLU A 124 4.62 11.78 6.04
C GLU A 124 4.86 13.02 5.15
N LEU A 125 5.56 12.83 4.03
CA LEU A 125 6.07 13.90 3.17
C LEU A 125 5.22 14.13 1.90
N VAL A 126 4.11 13.42 1.74
CA VAL A 126 3.22 13.56 0.58
C VAL A 126 1.83 13.97 1.07
N THR A 127 1.30 15.06 0.51
CA THR A 127 -0.08 15.47 0.77
C THR A 127 -1.02 14.52 0.04
N TYR A 128 -1.84 13.79 0.78
CA TYR A 128 -2.84 12.86 0.25
C TYR A 128 -4.23 13.46 0.43
N ARG A 129 -4.90 13.82 -0.67
CA ARG A 129 -6.16 14.58 -0.63
C ARG A 129 -7.38 13.66 -0.65
N ASN A 130 -8.55 14.23 -0.40
CA ASN A 130 -9.83 13.53 -0.46
C ASN A 130 -10.06 12.91 -1.83
N GLU A 131 -9.69 13.58 -2.92
CA GLU A 131 -9.85 13.05 -4.29
C GLU A 131 -8.98 11.83 -4.54
N ASP A 132 -7.74 11.83 -4.01
CA ASP A 132 -6.81 10.71 -4.14
C ASP A 132 -7.36 9.48 -3.41
N PHE A 133 -8.00 9.67 -2.24
CA PHE A 133 -8.70 8.64 -1.50
C PHE A 133 -9.89 8.06 -2.29
N LEU A 134 -10.77 8.94 -2.80
CA LEU A 134 -11.96 8.54 -3.56
C LEU A 134 -11.58 7.76 -4.82
N GLU A 135 -10.54 8.20 -5.53
CA GLU A 135 -10.02 7.50 -6.70
C GLU A 135 -9.57 6.08 -6.36
N VAL A 136 -8.87 5.89 -5.24
CA VAL A 136 -8.43 4.57 -4.77
C VAL A 136 -9.62 3.67 -4.46
N ILE A 137 -10.61 4.13 -3.68
CA ILE A 137 -11.76 3.27 -3.33
C ILE A 137 -12.69 3.00 -4.52
N ARG A 138 -12.78 3.90 -5.50
CA ARG A 138 -13.54 3.67 -6.75
C ARG A 138 -12.86 2.62 -7.64
N THR A 139 -11.53 2.65 -7.69
CA THR A 139 -10.72 1.78 -8.54
C THR A 139 -10.51 0.40 -7.91
N CYS A 140 -10.21 0.35 -6.61
CA CYS A 140 -9.92 -0.86 -5.85
C CYS A 140 -11.18 -1.41 -5.18
N ARG A 141 -12.11 -1.97 -5.96
CA ARG A 141 -13.44 -2.37 -5.45
C ARG A 141 -13.42 -3.49 -4.40
N ASN A 142 -12.36 -4.30 -4.40
CA ASN A 142 -12.14 -5.37 -3.43
C ASN A 142 -11.48 -4.88 -2.13
N LEU A 143 -11.13 -3.59 -2.04
CA LEU A 143 -10.49 -3.03 -0.86
C LEU A 143 -11.43 -3.12 0.34
N ARG A 144 -10.94 -3.71 1.44
CA ARG A 144 -11.65 -3.86 2.72
C ARG A 144 -10.87 -3.30 3.89
N PHE A 145 -9.59 -2.99 3.70
CA PHE A 145 -8.79 -2.28 4.68
C PHE A 145 -8.00 -1.16 4.00
N PHE A 146 -8.11 0.05 4.54
CA PHE A 146 -7.28 1.18 4.13
C PHE A 146 -6.82 1.95 5.37
N GLU A 147 -5.52 1.89 5.66
CA GLU A 147 -4.87 2.81 6.60
C GLU A 147 -4.39 4.06 5.88
N LEU A 148 -4.93 5.20 6.31
CA LEU A 148 -4.68 6.52 5.74
C LEU A 148 -3.34 7.08 6.18
N PRO A 149 -2.69 7.88 5.32
CA PRO A 149 -1.52 8.63 5.73
C PRO A 149 -1.89 9.67 6.78
N SER A 150 -0.89 10.07 7.55
CA SER A 150 -1.05 10.94 8.71
C SER A 150 -1.61 12.33 8.41
N ARG A 151 -1.60 12.78 7.14
CA ARG A 151 -2.01 14.13 6.71
C ARG A 151 -2.85 14.10 5.43
N GLY A 152 -3.69 15.13 5.27
CA GLY A 152 -4.27 15.54 3.98
C GLY A 152 -5.75 15.20 3.76
N VAL A 153 -6.25 14.08 4.31
CA VAL A 153 -7.68 13.74 4.20
C VAL A 153 -8.47 14.37 5.35
N VAL A 154 -9.51 15.12 5.01
CA VAL A 154 -10.38 15.84 5.94
C VAL A 154 -11.77 15.22 5.88
N PHE A 155 -12.36 14.94 7.04
CA PHE A 155 -13.70 14.36 7.12
C PHE A 155 -14.74 15.43 7.44
N ASP A 156 -15.73 15.55 6.56
CA ASP A 156 -17.02 16.19 6.81
C ASP A 156 -18.15 15.21 6.43
N LEU A 157 -19.40 15.63 6.64
CA LEU A 157 -20.55 14.77 6.38
C LEU A 157 -20.70 14.44 4.89
N GLU A 158 -20.51 15.41 4.01
CA GLU A 158 -20.65 15.23 2.55
C GLU A 158 -19.65 14.20 2.04
N PHE A 159 -18.39 14.34 2.45
CA PHE A 159 -17.35 13.40 2.11
C PHE A 159 -17.64 12.00 2.67
N VAL A 160 -18.08 11.88 3.93
CA VAL A 160 -18.41 10.56 4.52
C VAL A 160 -19.57 9.88 3.79
N GLU A 161 -20.60 10.62 3.38
CA GLU A 161 -21.70 10.08 2.55
C GLU A 161 -21.20 9.61 1.19
N GLU A 162 -20.34 10.38 0.53
CA GLU A 162 -19.75 9.99 -0.75
C GLU A 162 -18.95 8.67 -0.63
N ILE A 163 -18.18 8.52 0.46
CA ILE A 163 -17.47 7.26 0.74
C ILE A 163 -18.47 6.11 0.93
N VAL A 164 -19.50 6.31 1.76
CA VAL A 164 -20.53 5.31 2.03
C VAL A 164 -21.20 4.84 0.74
N ASP A 165 -21.54 5.76 -0.16
CA ASP A 165 -22.16 5.44 -1.44
C ASP A 165 -21.24 4.62 -2.35
N ILE A 166 -19.96 5.01 -2.46
CA ILE A 166 -18.97 4.25 -3.23
C ILE A 166 -18.78 2.84 -2.65
N LEU A 167 -18.64 2.73 -1.33
CA LEU A 167 -18.43 1.43 -0.67
C LEU A 167 -19.65 0.51 -0.84
N ARG A 168 -20.87 1.07 -0.81
CA ARG A 168 -22.10 0.32 -1.11
C ARG A 168 -22.09 -0.22 -2.54
N GLN A 169 -21.69 0.61 -3.52
CA GLN A 169 -21.53 0.18 -4.92
C GLN A 169 -20.46 -0.90 -5.10
N ASN A 170 -19.44 -0.91 -4.25
CA ASN A 170 -18.38 -1.92 -4.20
C ASN A 170 -18.77 -3.21 -3.44
N GLY A 171 -20.01 -3.32 -2.98
CA GLY A 171 -20.50 -4.50 -2.27
C GLY A 171 -19.95 -4.65 -0.85
N VAL A 172 -19.56 -3.54 -0.21
CA VAL A 172 -19.29 -3.52 1.24
C VAL A 172 -20.62 -3.67 1.97
N THR A 173 -20.63 -4.48 3.03
CA THR A 173 -21.83 -4.75 3.84
C THR A 173 -21.51 -4.53 5.32
N GLN A 174 -22.55 -4.50 6.16
CA GLN A 174 -22.33 -4.35 7.61
C GLN A 174 -21.65 -5.58 8.23
N ASP A 175 -21.82 -6.77 7.63
CA ASP A 175 -21.18 -8.02 8.06
C ASP A 175 -19.73 -8.14 7.57
N ASN A 176 -19.39 -7.44 6.48
CA ASN A 176 -18.04 -7.33 5.94
C ASN A 176 -17.69 -5.85 5.68
N PRO A 177 -17.52 -5.05 6.75
CA PRO A 177 -17.38 -3.61 6.65
C PRO A 177 -16.00 -3.21 6.10
N PHE A 178 -15.92 -1.99 5.60
CA PHE A 178 -14.66 -1.37 5.23
C PHE A 178 -13.93 -0.87 6.48
N LEU A 179 -12.74 -1.40 6.73
CA LEU A 179 -11.89 -1.00 7.84
C LEU A 179 -11.07 0.23 7.43
N LEU A 180 -11.31 1.34 8.12
CA LEU A 180 -10.61 2.60 7.86
C LEU A 180 -9.67 2.93 9.03
N GLY A 181 -8.38 2.69 8.80
CA GLY A 181 -7.33 2.99 9.77
C GLY A 181 -6.97 4.46 9.74
N ALA A 182 -6.95 5.10 10.92
CA ALA A 182 -6.48 6.46 11.09
C ALA A 182 -5.31 6.49 12.08
N SER A 183 -4.14 6.90 11.62
CA SER A 183 -2.93 6.97 12.45
C SER A 183 -2.98 8.05 13.54
N ASN A 184 -3.94 9.00 13.45
CA ASN A 184 -4.14 10.08 14.41
C ASN A 184 -5.54 9.99 15.06
N TYR A 185 -5.55 10.01 16.40
CA TYR A 185 -6.74 10.02 17.24
C TYR A 185 -7.76 11.12 16.85
N HIS A 186 -7.30 12.32 16.47
CA HIS A 186 -8.22 13.40 16.11
C HIS A 186 -9.06 13.05 14.88
N ARG A 187 -8.42 12.49 13.84
CA ARG A 187 -9.10 12.07 12.61
C ARG A 187 -10.03 10.89 12.84
N TYR A 188 -9.64 9.98 13.72
CA TYR A 188 -10.51 8.91 14.19
C TYR A 188 -11.79 9.50 14.81
N THR A 189 -11.66 10.48 15.72
CA THR A 189 -12.82 11.11 16.36
C THR A 189 -13.70 11.90 15.39
N GLU A 190 -13.11 12.57 14.40
CA GLU A 190 -13.86 13.27 13.34
C GLU A 190 -14.63 12.28 12.46
N LEU A 191 -13.98 11.21 12.02
CA LEU A 191 -14.62 10.15 11.25
C LEU A 191 -15.79 9.53 12.04
N GLU A 192 -15.57 9.16 13.31
CA GLU A 192 -16.63 8.62 14.17
C GLU A 192 -17.81 9.59 14.33
N LYS A 193 -17.53 10.89 14.50
CA LYS A 193 -18.56 11.92 14.61
C LYS A 193 -19.44 11.94 13.37
N TRP A 194 -18.85 11.98 12.18
CA TRP A 194 -19.60 12.08 10.94
C TRP A 194 -20.27 10.77 10.54
N LEU A 195 -19.65 9.61 10.86
CA LEU A 195 -20.29 8.31 10.66
C LEU A 195 -21.59 8.17 11.45
N LYS A 196 -21.66 8.67 12.69
CA LYS A 196 -22.90 8.65 13.48
C LYS A 196 -24.04 9.43 12.81
N CYS A 197 -23.70 10.41 11.99
CA CYS A 197 -24.64 11.23 11.23
C CYS A 197 -24.92 10.67 9.83
N SER A 198 -24.25 9.59 9.41
CA SER A 198 -24.34 9.11 8.04
C SER A 198 -25.50 8.15 7.80
N THR A 199 -25.85 7.95 6.52
CA THR A 199 -26.92 7.04 6.09
C THR A 199 -26.63 5.57 6.39
N SER A 200 -25.38 5.18 6.64
CA SER A 200 -24.98 3.78 6.85
C SER A 200 -23.74 3.67 7.76
N PRO A 201 -23.86 4.01 9.05
CA PRO A 201 -22.73 4.13 9.99
C PRO A 201 -21.90 2.85 10.13
N LYS A 202 -22.50 1.68 9.87
CA LYS A 202 -21.86 0.37 10.04
C LYS A 202 -21.10 -0.12 8.81
N LEU A 203 -21.16 0.58 7.68
CA LEU A 203 -20.39 0.21 6.48
C LEU A 203 -18.90 0.50 6.63
N ILE A 204 -18.55 1.47 7.47
CA ILE A 204 -17.17 1.83 7.77
C ILE A 204 -16.95 1.52 9.25
N LYS A 205 -15.90 0.75 9.54
CA LYS A 205 -15.43 0.52 10.89
C LYS A 205 -14.12 1.27 11.08
N PRO A 206 -14.12 2.37 11.85
CA PRO A 206 -12.89 3.06 12.23
C PRO A 206 -11.95 2.12 12.99
N ASP A 207 -10.65 2.19 12.71
CA ASP A 207 -9.60 1.48 13.45
C ASP A 207 -8.57 2.49 13.97
N CYS A 208 -8.53 2.67 15.30
CA CYS A 208 -7.66 3.63 15.99
C CYS A 208 -6.25 3.08 16.26
N PHE A 209 -6.01 1.80 15.98
CA PHE A 209 -4.72 1.15 16.20
C PHE A 209 -4.47 0.14 15.08
N PRO A 210 -4.33 0.61 13.82
CA PRO A 210 -4.00 -0.31 12.76
C PRO A 210 -2.70 -1.00 13.14
N SER A 211 -2.70 -2.33 13.05
CA SER A 211 -1.64 -3.19 13.54
C SER A 211 -0.29 -2.77 12.97
N ARG A 212 0.42 -1.91 13.71
CA ARG A 212 1.88 -1.91 13.71
C ARG A 212 2.22 -3.37 14.00
N TYR A 213 2.84 -4.08 13.06
CA TYR A 213 3.29 -5.47 13.20
C TYR A 213 2.20 -6.55 13.00
N ASN A 214 1.90 -6.93 11.75
CA ASN A 214 1.56 -8.31 11.35
C ASN A 214 1.91 -8.58 9.87
#